data_AF-I0WRX9-F1
#
_entry.id   AF-I0WRX9-F1
#
_cell.length_a   1.000
_cell.length_b   1.000
_cell.length_c   1.000
_cell.angle_alpha   90.00
_cell.angle_beta   90.00
_cell.angle_gamma   90.00
#
_symmetry.space_group_name_H-M   'P 1'
#
loop_
_entity.id
_entity.type
_entity.pdbx_description
1 polymer ?
#
loop_
_entity_poly.entity_id
_entity_poly.type
_entity_poly.pdbx_seq_one_letter_code
_entity_poly.pdbx_strand_id
1 'polypeptide(L)'
;MRARAARVTPLTITSCHRGTITHSKYLTDHFVYPSLRSDTAGFLAELERIVREHEIDVIIPTYEEAFYIATQIERLSLATKVFTSPFATLARLHNKGAFERLVKHLPEAVIAGLPPDSRPLPTVAPYDELLRRRPPPSSDAVSACEGASS
;
A
#
# COMPACT_ATOMS: atom_id res chain seq x y z
N MET A 1 -23.26 -18.10 -24.80
CA MET A 1 -22.93 -18.43 -23.40
C MET A 1 -22.64 -17.11 -22.67
N ARG A 2 -23.59 -16.56 -21.89
CA ARG A 2 -23.38 -15.28 -21.18
C ARG A 2 -22.65 -15.59 -19.86
N ALA A 3 -21.46 -15.03 -19.70
CA ALA A 3 -20.75 -15.05 -18.42
C ALA A 3 -21.62 -14.34 -17.37
N ARG A 4 -22.04 -15.08 -16.34
CA ARG A 4 -22.70 -14.52 -15.17
C ARG A 4 -21.60 -13.81 -14.38
N ALA A 5 -21.69 -12.50 -14.20
CA ALA A 5 -20.77 -11.79 -13.31
C ALA A 5 -20.87 -12.45 -11.92
N ALA A 6 -19.77 -13.05 -11.45
CA ALA A 6 -19.69 -13.52 -10.08
C ALA A 6 -19.97 -12.31 -9.18
N ARG A 7 -20.98 -12.39 -8.31
CA ARG A 7 -21.19 -11.37 -7.28
C ARG A 7 -20.01 -11.48 -6.32
N VAL A 8 -19.02 -10.63 -6.51
CA VAL A 8 -17.99 -10.38 -5.50
C VAL A 8 -18.61 -9.49 -4.44
N THR A 9 -18.47 -9.88 -3.18
CA THR A 9 -18.95 -9.11 -2.02
C THR A 9 -17.73 -8.38 -1.43
N PRO A 10 -17.45 -7.13 -1.81
CA PRO A 10 -16.24 -6.46 -1.38
C PRO A 10 -16.32 -6.05 0.09
N LEU A 11 -15.25 -6.36 0.82
CA LEU A 11 -15.00 -5.98 2.20
C LEU A 11 -13.71 -5.16 2.21
N THR A 12 -13.65 -4.11 3.03
CA THR A 12 -12.42 -3.33 3.22
C THR A 12 -11.88 -3.52 4.62
N ILE A 13 -10.57 -3.69 4.73
CA ILE A 13 -9.85 -3.84 5.98
C ILE A 13 -8.85 -2.68 6.00
N THR A 14 -8.87 -1.83 7.02
CA THR A 14 -8.03 -0.61 7.08
C THR A 14 -7.47 -0.37 8.48
N SER A 15 -6.32 0.30 8.61
CA SER A 15 -5.82 0.73 9.92
C SER A 15 -6.44 2.05 10.43
N CYS A 16 -7.27 2.72 9.62
CA CYS A 16 -7.81 4.04 9.93
C CYS A 16 -9.26 3.99 10.38
N HIS A 17 -9.51 4.39 11.63
CA HIS A 17 -10.84 4.43 12.25
C HIS A 17 -11.80 5.49 11.63
N ARG A 18 -11.29 6.46 10.86
CA ARG A 18 -12.07 7.55 10.22
C ARG A 18 -11.69 7.79 8.75
N GLY A 19 -11.32 6.73 8.04
CA GLY A 19 -11.08 6.83 6.59
C GLY A 19 -12.38 7.12 5.84
N THR A 20 -12.33 7.96 4.80
CA THR A 20 -13.49 8.23 3.91
C THR A 20 -14.04 6.97 3.22
N ILE A 21 -13.25 5.90 3.17
CA ILE A 21 -13.61 4.62 2.56
C ILE A 21 -14.70 3.88 3.33
N THR A 22 -14.86 4.08 4.64
CA THR A 22 -15.83 3.35 5.49
C THR A 22 -17.30 3.63 5.13
N HIS A 23 -17.57 4.72 4.39
CA HIS A 23 -18.91 5.12 3.94
C HIS A 23 -19.19 4.81 2.45
N SER A 24 -18.34 4.01 1.81
CA SER A 24 -18.54 3.65 0.40
C SER A 24 -19.77 2.75 0.22
N LYS A 25 -20.71 3.17 -0.65
CA LYS A 25 -21.89 2.37 -1.04
C LYS A 25 -21.58 1.04 -1.72
N TYR A 26 -20.33 0.86 -2.15
CA TYR A 26 -19.88 -0.36 -2.81
C TYR A 26 -19.38 -1.40 -1.81
N LEU A 27 -19.20 -1.06 -0.53
CA LEU A 27 -18.74 -1.99 0.49
C LEU A 27 -19.91 -2.70 1.17
N THR A 28 -19.69 -3.97 1.47
CA THR A 28 -20.63 -4.74 2.29
C THR A 28 -20.33 -4.57 3.77
N ASP A 29 -19.06 -4.46 4.13
CA ASP A 29 -18.61 -4.21 5.50
C ASP A 29 -17.18 -3.63 5.51
N HIS A 30 -16.75 -3.13 6.67
CA HIS A 30 -15.38 -2.70 6.90
C HIS A 30 -14.87 -3.07 8.29
N PHE A 31 -13.56 -3.34 8.37
CA PHE A 31 -12.89 -3.67 9.63
C PHE A 31 -11.71 -2.74 9.87
N VAL A 32 -11.46 -2.47 11.15
CA VAL A 32 -10.28 -1.72 11.58
C VAL A 32 -9.31 -2.64 12.30
N TYR A 33 -8.06 -2.66 11.85
CA TYR A 33 -7.01 -3.51 12.40
C TYR A 33 -5.86 -2.67 13.00
N PRO A 34 -4.97 -3.27 13.83
CA PRO A 34 -3.84 -2.57 14.44
C PRO A 34 -2.87 -1.95 13.41
N SER A 35 -2.17 -0.89 13.79
CA SER A 35 -1.23 -0.24 12.86
C SER A 35 -0.11 -1.20 12.40
N LEU A 36 0.07 -1.36 11.09
CA LEU A 36 1.09 -2.27 10.53
C LEU A 36 2.50 -1.96 11.02
N ARG A 37 2.80 -0.67 11.23
CA ARG A 37 4.14 -0.19 11.58
C ARG A 37 4.47 -0.40 13.06
N SER A 38 3.47 -0.25 13.92
CA SER A 38 3.66 -0.29 15.39
C SER A 38 3.26 -1.62 16.01
N ASP A 39 2.38 -2.37 15.35
CA ASP A 39 1.88 -3.67 15.80
C ASP A 39 1.61 -4.60 14.61
N THR A 40 2.70 -5.01 13.95
CA THR A 40 2.63 -5.94 12.81
C THR A 40 2.03 -7.28 13.19
N ALA A 41 2.34 -7.79 14.39
CA ALA A 41 1.85 -9.08 14.86
C ALA A 41 0.33 -9.04 15.10
N GLY A 42 -0.17 -7.98 15.74
CA GLY A 42 -1.61 -7.75 15.93
C GLY A 42 -2.34 -7.56 14.60
N PHE A 43 -1.75 -6.83 13.64
CA PHE A 43 -2.30 -6.73 12.28
C PHE A 43 -2.49 -8.11 11.64
N LEU A 44 -1.46 -8.96 11.62
CA LEU A 44 -1.52 -10.27 10.97
C LEU A 44 -2.52 -11.20 11.68
N ALA A 45 -2.56 -11.17 13.02
CA ALA A 45 -3.51 -11.95 13.80
C ALA A 45 -4.97 -11.52 13.53
N GLU A 46 -5.24 -10.21 13.49
CA GLU A 46 -6.58 -9.69 13.19
C GLU A 46 -6.99 -9.98 11.74
N LEU A 47 -6.05 -9.87 10.79
CA LEU A 47 -6.31 -10.23 9.41
C LEU A 47 -6.72 -11.70 9.27
N GLU A 48 -5.99 -12.62 9.92
CA GLU A 48 -6.35 -14.04 9.93
C GLU A 48 -7.71 -14.31 10.58
N ARG A 49 -8.02 -13.59 11.67
CA ARG A 49 -9.31 -13.68 12.34
C ARG A 49 -10.44 -13.27 11.39
N ILE A 50 -10.31 -12.12 10.74
CA ILE A 50 -11.30 -11.59 9.78
C ILE A 50 -11.46 -12.54 8.60
N VAL A 51 -10.37 -13.04 8.03
CA VAL A 51 -10.39 -14.00 6.91
C VAL A 51 -11.23 -15.23 7.24
N ARG A 52 -11.06 -15.77 8.44
CA ARG A 52 -11.78 -16.96 8.89
C ARG A 52 -13.24 -16.67 9.24
N GLU A 53 -13.52 -15.59 9.97
CA GLU A 53 -14.88 -15.27 10.42
C GLU A 53 -15.81 -14.86 9.27
N HIS A 54 -15.25 -14.21 8.24
CA HIS A 54 -16.00 -13.72 7.09
C HIS A 54 -15.82 -14.56 5.83
N GLU A 55 -15.15 -15.72 5.95
CA GLU A 55 -14.91 -16.66 4.85
C GLU A 55 -14.33 -15.95 3.61
N ILE A 56 -13.29 -15.12 3.81
CA ILE A 56 -12.72 -14.29 2.73
C ILE A 56 -12.06 -15.18 1.69
N ASP A 57 -12.58 -15.18 0.47
CA ASP A 57 -12.03 -15.97 -0.64
C ASP A 57 -10.71 -15.39 -1.18
N VAL A 58 -10.57 -14.06 -1.18
CA VAL A 58 -9.43 -13.35 -1.78
C VAL A 58 -9.04 -12.12 -0.98
N ILE A 59 -7.75 -11.98 -0.67
CA ILE A 59 -7.14 -10.76 -0.16
C ILE A 59 -6.47 -10.00 -1.31
N ILE A 60 -6.80 -8.72 -1.46
CA ILE A 60 -6.12 -7.78 -2.36
C ILE A 60 -5.43 -6.72 -1.49
N PRO A 61 -4.15 -6.90 -1.14
CA PRO A 61 -3.46 -5.96 -0.26
C PRO A 61 -3.15 -4.66 -0.99
N THR A 62 -3.15 -3.56 -0.24
CA THR A 62 -2.86 -2.21 -0.76
C THR A 62 -1.57 -1.67 -0.15
N TYR A 63 -0.84 -0.85 -0.93
CA TYR A 63 0.36 -0.15 -0.48
C TYR A 63 1.35 -1.04 0.30
N GLU A 64 1.69 -0.66 1.54
CA GLU A 64 2.63 -1.37 2.39
C GLU A 64 2.08 -2.68 2.96
N GLU A 65 0.75 -2.89 3.01
CA GLU A 65 0.14 -4.16 3.47
C GLU A 65 0.72 -5.36 2.73
N ALA A 66 0.95 -5.20 1.42
CA ALA A 66 1.48 -6.24 0.56
C ALA A 66 2.82 -6.79 1.07
N PHE A 67 3.68 -5.95 1.64
CA PHE A 67 4.97 -6.36 2.17
C PHE A 67 4.81 -7.19 3.45
N TYR A 68 3.99 -6.73 4.39
CA TYR A 68 3.78 -7.43 5.66
C TYR A 68 3.05 -8.76 5.45
N ILE A 69 2.00 -8.77 4.63
CA ILE A 69 1.25 -9.99 4.28
C ILE A 69 2.16 -10.99 3.55
N ALA A 70 3.03 -10.50 2.66
CA ALA A 70 3.95 -11.39 1.93
C ALA A 70 4.93 -12.15 2.83
N THR A 71 5.22 -11.66 4.04
CA THR A 71 6.05 -12.40 5.02
C THR A 71 5.37 -13.66 5.55
N GLN A 72 4.04 -13.77 5.44
CA GLN A 72 3.25 -14.92 5.88
C GLN A 72 2.41 -15.52 4.75
N ILE A 73 2.78 -15.26 3.49
CA ILE A 73 1.98 -15.65 2.33
C ILE A 73 1.71 -17.15 2.28
N GLU A 74 2.69 -17.99 2.65
CA GLU A 74 2.54 -19.44 2.64
C GLU A 74 1.44 -19.89 3.63
N ARG A 75 1.46 -19.35 4.85
CA ARG A 75 0.47 -19.63 5.88
C ARG A 75 -0.93 -19.13 5.49
N LEU A 76 -1.03 -17.88 5.04
CA LEU A 76 -2.31 -17.29 4.63
C LEU A 76 -2.90 -17.97 3.40
N SER A 77 -2.06 -18.43 2.47
CA SER A 77 -2.49 -19.13 1.25
C SER A 77 -3.12 -20.50 1.52
N LEU A 78 -2.99 -21.04 2.73
CA LEU A 78 -3.71 -22.25 3.15
C LEU A 78 -5.19 -21.98 3.43
N ALA A 79 -5.56 -20.74 3.75
CA ALA A 79 -6.92 -20.36 4.14
C ALA A 79 -7.63 -19.50 3.09
N THR A 80 -6.89 -18.68 2.32
CA THR A 80 -7.48 -17.73 1.36
C THR A 80 -6.51 -17.44 0.22
N LYS A 81 -7.01 -16.98 -0.93
CA LYS A 81 -6.15 -16.53 -2.02
C LYS A 81 -5.55 -15.16 -1.69
N VAL A 82 -4.23 -15.07 -1.65
CA VAL A 82 -3.55 -13.78 -1.46
C VAL A 82 -3.04 -13.24 -2.81
N PHE A 83 -3.55 -12.10 -3.25
CA PHE A 83 -3.12 -11.44 -4.48
C PHE A 83 -1.87 -10.57 -4.24
N THR A 84 -0.73 -11.22 -4.00
CA THR A 84 0.56 -10.52 -3.86
C THR A 84 1.72 -11.38 -4.38
N SER A 85 2.85 -10.73 -4.66
CA SER A 85 4.09 -11.45 -5.01
C SER A 85 4.83 -11.92 -3.75
N PRO A 86 5.72 -12.93 -3.83
CA PRO A 86 6.56 -13.32 -2.71
C PRO A 86 7.36 -12.13 -2.16
N PHE A 87 7.60 -12.11 -0.85
CA PHE A 87 8.27 -11.00 -0.17
C PHE A 87 9.61 -10.62 -0.81
N ALA A 88 10.43 -11.61 -1.18
CA ALA A 88 11.72 -11.37 -1.83
C ALA A 88 11.59 -10.58 -3.15
N THR A 89 10.52 -10.82 -3.93
CA THR A 89 10.24 -10.08 -5.16
C THR A 89 9.88 -8.63 -4.85
N LEU A 90 8.95 -8.43 -3.92
CA LEU A 90 8.53 -7.09 -3.49
C LEU A 90 9.71 -6.27 -2.95
N ALA A 91 10.49 -6.86 -2.03
CA ALA A 91 11.65 -6.22 -1.43
C ALA A 91 12.73 -5.86 -2.47
N ARG A 92 12.96 -6.74 -3.46
CA ARG A 92 13.92 -6.47 -4.55
C ARG A 92 13.47 -5.31 -5.43
N LEU A 93 12.19 -5.23 -5.78
CA LEU A 93 11.64 -4.16 -6.62
C LEU A 93 11.52 -2.82 -5.87
N HIS A 94 11.30 -2.85 -4.55
CA HIS A 94 11.22 -1.64 -3.72
C HIS A 94 12.60 -1.02 -3.44
N ASN A 95 13.66 -1.81 -3.45
CA ASN A 95 15.02 -1.30 -3.27
C ASN A 95 15.52 -0.64 -4.56
N LYS A 96 15.61 0.69 -4.57
CA LYS A 96 16.02 1.49 -5.75
C LYS A 96 17.31 0.99 -6.40
N GLY A 97 18.33 0.68 -5.60
CA GLY A 97 19.61 0.19 -6.13
C GLY A 97 19.53 -1.23 -6.68
N ALA A 98 18.81 -2.12 -6.01
CA ALA A 98 18.59 -3.48 -6.49
C ALA A 98 17.73 -3.48 -7.77
N PHE A 99 16.73 -2.60 -7.85
CA PHE A 99 15.91 -2.41 -9.03
C PHE A 99 16.72 -1.87 -10.22
N GLU A 100 17.54 -0.83 -10.02
CA GLU A 100 18.42 -0.31 -11.07
C GLU A 100 19.36 -1.41 -11.60
N ARG A 101 19.98 -2.18 -10.70
CA ARG A 101 20.82 -3.32 -11.10
C ARG A 101 20.01 -4.39 -11.83
N LEU A 102 18.80 -4.70 -11.38
CA LEU A 102 17.92 -5.66 -12.03
C LEU A 102 17.61 -5.23 -13.47
N VAL A 103 17.23 -3.97 -13.66
CA VAL A 103 16.87 -3.41 -14.96
C VAL A 103 18.03 -3.50 -15.96
N LYS A 104 19.28 -3.29 -15.53
CA LYS A 104 20.47 -3.42 -16.40
C LYS A 104 20.66 -4.82 -17.02
N HIS A 105 20.05 -5.85 -16.46
CA HIS A 105 20.14 -7.22 -16.96
C HIS A 105 18.91 -7.65 -17.77
N LEU A 106 17.93 -6.75 -17.97
CA LEU A 106 16.76 -7.02 -18.79
C LEU A 106 17.04 -6.63 -20.25
N PRO A 107 16.49 -7.38 -21.22
CA PRO A 107 16.65 -7.03 -22.64
C PRO A 107 16.01 -5.68 -22.92
N GLU A 108 16.59 -4.94 -23.86
CA GLU A 108 16.18 -3.57 -24.17
C GLU A 108 14.70 -3.47 -24.55
N ALA A 109 14.11 -4.49 -25.18
CA ALA A 109 12.67 -4.54 -25.46
C ALA A 109 11.75 -4.49 -24.22
N VAL A 110 12.26 -4.86 -23.04
CA VAL A 110 11.51 -4.79 -21.76
C VAL A 110 11.60 -3.39 -21.14
N ILE A 111 12.63 -2.61 -21.48
CA ILE A 111 12.86 -1.24 -20.98
C ILE A 111 12.34 -0.19 -21.99
N ALA A 112 12.57 -0.45 -23.27
CA ALA A 112 12.25 0.40 -24.43
C ALA A 112 10.95 -0.01 -25.16
N GLY A 113 10.21 -1.00 -24.64
CA GLY A 113 8.85 -1.28 -25.12
C GLY A 113 7.87 -0.12 -24.85
N LEU A 114 8.26 0.83 -24.00
CA LEU A 114 7.61 2.12 -23.89
C LEU A 114 8.18 3.05 -24.96
N PRO A 115 7.34 3.71 -25.78
CA PRO A 115 7.83 4.76 -26.66
C PRO A 115 8.62 5.79 -25.85
N PRO A 116 9.60 6.50 -26.46
CA PRO A 116 10.26 7.62 -25.81
C PRO A 116 9.23 8.48 -25.11
N ASP A 117 9.41 8.76 -23.82
CA ASP A 117 8.45 9.54 -23.05
C ASP A 117 8.40 10.96 -23.65
N SER A 118 7.44 11.17 -24.53
CA SER A 118 7.22 12.42 -25.25
C SER A 118 6.33 13.37 -24.46
N ARG A 119 5.92 12.99 -23.25
CA ARG A 119 5.18 13.88 -22.37
C ARG A 119 6.13 15.02 -21.96
N PRO A 120 5.64 16.26 -21.87
CA PRO A 120 6.42 17.36 -21.33
C PRO A 120 6.94 16.97 -19.93
N LEU A 121 8.20 17.30 -19.62
CA LEU A 121 8.72 17.11 -18.28
C LEU A 121 7.76 17.79 -17.29
N PRO A 122 7.34 17.09 -16.22
CA PRO A 122 6.46 17.68 -15.23
C PRO A 122 7.16 18.90 -14.62
N THR A 123 6.47 20.04 -14.60
CA THR A 123 6.98 21.26 -13.97
C THR A 123 6.64 21.25 -12.48
N VAL A 124 7.63 21.60 -11.66
CA VAL A 124 7.44 21.83 -10.22
C VAL A 124 6.95 23.24 -9.92
N ALA A 125 6.80 24.10 -10.92
CA ALA A 125 6.36 25.50 -10.75
C ALA A 125 5.06 25.66 -9.92
N PRO A 126 4.05 24.79 -10.04
CA PRO A 126 2.88 24.84 -9.15
C PRO A 126 3.23 24.55 -7.69
N TYR A 127 4.21 23.67 -7.43
CA TYR A 127 4.69 23.36 -6.09
C TYR A 127 5.46 24.54 -5.48
N ASP A 128 6.24 25.26 -6.28
CA ASP A 128 6.93 26.48 -5.84
C ASP A 128 5.97 27.59 -5.42
N GLU A 129 4.80 27.67 -6.06
CA GLU A 129 3.73 28.58 -5.65
C GLU A 129 3.10 28.16 -4.31
N LEU A 130 2.88 26.86 -4.11
CA LEU A 130 2.36 26.33 -2.84
C LEU A 130 3.35 26.53 -1.68
N LEU A 131 4.65 26.36 -1.93
CA LEU A 131 5.71 26.61 -0.94
C LEU A 131 5.79 28.09 -0.55
N ARG A 132 5.55 29.01 -1.49
CA ARG A 132 5.46 30.45 -1.23
C ARG A 132 4.23 30.85 -0.42
N ARG A 133 3.13 30.09 -0.51
CA ARG A 133 1.91 30.30 0.27
C ARG A 133 1.97 29.63 1.65
N ARG A 134 3.04 28.89 1.96
CA ARG A 134 3.21 28.23 3.25
C ARG A 134 3.36 29.31 4.35
N PRO A 135 2.45 29.37 5.34
CA PRO A 135 2.63 30.26 6.47
C PRO A 135 3.91 29.87 7.24
N PRO A 136 4.63 30.85 7.83
CA PRO A 136 5.76 30.54 8.70
C PRO A 136 5.28 29.62 9.83
N PRO A 137 6.13 28.68 10.29
CA PRO A 137 5.78 27.84 11.42
C PRO A 137 5.41 28.72 12.62
N SER A 138 4.31 28.40 13.30
CA SER A 138 3.97 29.08 14.55
C SER A 138 5.08 28.87 15.57
N SER A 139 5.31 29.87 16.44
CA SER A 139 6.32 29.80 17.51
C SER A 139 6.18 28.56 18.39
N ASP A 140 4.96 28.04 18.51
CA ASP A 140 4.63 26.86 19.31
C ASP A 140 5.18 25.55 18.69
N ALA A 141 5.37 25.52 17.37
CA ALA A 141 5.92 24.34 16.67
C ALA A 141 7.45 24.26 16.76
N VAL A 142 8.14 25.38 16.97
CA VAL A 142 9.61 25.44 17.05
C VAL A 142 10.09 25.01 18.45
N SER A 143 9.37 25.40 19.50
CA SER A 143 9.68 25.01 20.89
C SER A 143 9.59 23.50 21.14
N ALA A 144 8.71 22.79 20.42
CA ALA A 144 8.57 21.34 20.53
C ALA A 144 9.76 20.54 19.98
N CYS A 145 10.62 21.14 19.14
CA CYS A 145 11.77 20.45 18.54
C CYS A 145 13.09 20.64 19.32
N GLU A 146 13.21 21.68 20.15
CA GLU A 146 14.44 21.96 20.91
C GLU A 146 14.49 21.26 22.29
N GLY A 147 13.39 20.65 22.75
CA GLY A 147 13.31 19.96 24.04
C GLY A 147 13.76 18.49 24.05
N ALA A 148 14.19 17.91 22.92
CA ALA A 148 14.59 16.51 22.81
C ALA A 148 16.10 16.36 22.59
N SER A 149 16.91 16.98 23.45
CA SER A 149 18.32 16.60 23.62
C SER A 149 18.70 16.74 25.09
N SER A 150 18.67 15.63 25.81
CA SER A 150 19.39 15.37 27.05
C SER A 150 19.74 13.90 27.11
#